data_AF-A0A812WQZ2-F1
#
_entry.id   AF-A0A812WQZ2-F1
#
_cell.length_a   1.000
_cell.length_b   1.000
_cell.length_c   1.000
_cell.angle_alpha   90.00
_cell.angle_beta   90.00
_cell.angle_gamma   90.00
#
_symmetry.space_group_name_H-M   'P 1'
#
loop_
_entity.id
_entity.type
_entity.pdbx_description
1 polymer ?
#
loop_
_entity_poly.entity_id
_entity_poly.type
_entity_poly.pdbx_seq_one_letter_code
_entity_poly.pdbx_strand_id
1 'polypeptide(L)'
;MHASAESDKKFKQKFLRKAEFDPLSLQEFRREALLQYSNTNQSEPLRILIFLFLTICGLFSPTFFPSNAGPPFFVAAVAVTLVSGFLFLRERGKRTAQLVRLEREYSIGDLSVEISDPVSGRSQTKELQARAGRYRLVALFGSFEQLVESLQAALPYRRRFEQSRVLVLAVSATLEDSDKVVAFAAFNSEALLRQAGQGWTLAGQSKAAAALEDLDKNTSGDCLWVGLNFRGRVFGSDFGCPIWDEVLAAMPPLKRLSSLEECYAMAEASGALEAQEEFYRALCEGDAKAIAEMFGDKADDPELTAAIQVDAETKSTNLSPWDVVLAPENRPELKTASADCVSLSETTSITTCIEFPVLGPTLLATQTWKRSDASAPWRLQNHRSIPYATQIEARVALRCDHRGCVAFGKQLDAMR
;
A
#
# COMPACT_ATOMS: atom_id res chain seq x y z
N MET A 1 -2.85 7.43 37.37
CA MET A 1 -2.21 7.95 36.14
C MET A 1 -2.81 7.38 34.85
N HIS A 2 -3.07 6.06 34.71
CA HIS A 2 -3.65 5.49 33.47
C HIS A 2 -5.03 6.05 33.05
N ALA A 3 -5.93 6.32 33.99
CA ALA A 3 -7.28 6.84 33.69
C ALA A 3 -7.27 8.27 33.09
N SER A 4 -6.33 9.11 33.50
CA SER A 4 -6.17 10.48 32.97
C SER A 4 -5.65 10.47 31.53
N ALA A 5 -4.70 9.58 31.20
CA ALA A 5 -4.17 9.45 29.84
C ALA A 5 -5.20 8.90 28.83
N GLU A 6 -6.15 8.07 29.28
CA GLU A 6 -7.21 7.55 28.42
C GLU A 6 -8.31 8.61 28.16
N SER A 7 -8.64 9.41 29.17
CA SER A 7 -9.54 10.57 29.03
C SER A 7 -9.00 11.59 28.03
N ASP A 8 -7.71 11.92 28.12
CA ASP A 8 -7.06 12.87 27.20
C ASP A 8 -7.02 12.35 25.76
N LYS A 9 -6.84 11.05 25.55
CA LYS A 9 -6.89 10.44 24.21
C LYS A 9 -8.28 10.54 23.60
N LYS A 10 -9.32 10.22 24.37
CA LYS A 10 -10.72 10.31 23.91
C LYS A 10 -11.10 11.76 23.60
N PHE A 11 -10.66 12.72 24.43
CA PHE A 11 -10.88 14.14 24.18
C PHE A 11 -10.20 14.60 22.90
N LYS A 12 -8.92 14.25 22.69
CA LYS A 12 -8.18 14.60 21.46
C LYS A 12 -8.84 14.02 20.21
N GLN A 13 -9.26 12.75 20.24
CA GLN A 13 -9.98 12.14 19.11
C GLN A 13 -11.29 12.87 18.82
N LYS A 14 -12.09 13.17 19.86
CA LYS A 14 -13.35 13.91 19.69
C LYS A 14 -13.13 15.32 19.16
N PHE A 15 -12.04 15.98 19.54
CA PHE A 15 -11.67 17.30 19.05
C PHE A 15 -11.29 17.29 17.56
N LEU A 16 -10.51 16.29 17.13
CA LEU A 16 -10.06 16.14 15.74
C LEU A 16 -11.18 15.77 14.76
N ARG A 17 -12.24 15.10 15.24
CA ARG A 17 -13.41 14.74 14.42
C ARG A 17 -14.41 15.88 14.20
N LYS A 18 -14.26 17.01 14.88
CA LYS A 18 -15.17 18.14 14.66
C LYS A 18 -14.98 18.70 13.26
N ALA A 19 -16.10 18.97 12.59
CA ALA A 19 -16.11 19.74 11.36
C ALA A 19 -15.68 21.19 11.66
N GLU A 20 -14.90 21.76 10.76
CA GLU A 20 -14.44 23.14 10.78
C GLU A 20 -14.61 23.71 9.37
N PHE A 21 -15.15 24.93 9.31
CA PHE A 21 -15.35 25.62 8.06
C PHE A 21 -14.00 26.06 7.47
N ASP A 22 -13.75 25.69 6.23
CA ASP A 22 -12.56 26.06 5.50
C ASP A 22 -12.85 27.18 4.48
N PRO A 23 -12.25 28.37 4.63
CA PRO A 23 -12.59 29.53 3.81
C PRO A 23 -12.12 29.41 2.35
N LEU A 24 -11.12 28.57 2.06
CA LEU A 24 -10.60 28.41 0.70
C LEU A 24 -11.47 27.50 -0.17
N SER A 25 -12.04 26.45 0.42
CA SER A 25 -12.99 25.56 -0.24
C SER A 25 -14.43 26.06 -0.16
N LEU A 26 -14.77 26.85 0.86
CA LEU A 26 -16.14 27.23 1.25
C LEU A 26 -16.98 26.01 1.68
N GLN A 27 -16.34 25.02 2.29
CA GLN A 27 -16.98 23.80 2.79
C GLN A 27 -16.50 23.51 4.20
N GLU A 28 -17.27 22.69 4.93
CA GLU A 28 -16.85 22.18 6.22
C GLU A 28 -16.10 20.87 6.03
N PHE A 29 -14.94 20.75 6.69
CA PHE A 29 -14.16 19.52 6.70
C PHE A 29 -13.80 19.15 8.13
N ARG A 30 -13.56 17.87 8.39
CA ARG A 30 -12.99 17.43 9.67
C ARG A 30 -11.63 18.11 9.92
N ARG A 31 -11.39 18.52 11.17
CA ARG A 31 -10.12 19.13 11.60
C ARG A 31 -8.90 18.27 11.28
N GLU A 32 -9.03 16.95 11.41
CA GLU A 32 -7.95 16.02 11.04
C GLU A 32 -7.58 16.07 9.56
N ALA A 33 -8.56 16.20 8.66
CA ALA A 33 -8.31 16.35 7.23
C ALA A 33 -7.58 17.66 6.92
N LEU A 34 -8.02 18.77 7.53
CA LEU A 34 -7.37 20.08 7.39
C LEU A 34 -5.93 20.07 7.92
N LEU A 35 -5.68 19.43 9.07
CA LEU A 35 -4.35 19.33 9.66
C LEU A 35 -3.41 18.41 8.86
N GLN A 36 -3.91 17.31 8.31
CA GLN A 36 -3.10 16.45 7.45
C GLN A 36 -2.73 17.19 6.17
N TYR A 37 -3.72 17.80 5.51
CA TYR A 37 -3.51 18.55 4.29
C TYR A 37 -2.53 19.72 4.50
N SER A 38 -2.66 20.49 5.58
CA SER A 38 -1.76 21.62 5.84
C SER A 38 -0.31 21.20 6.10
N ASN A 39 -0.10 20.01 6.66
CA ASN A 39 1.23 19.46 6.88
C ASN A 39 1.89 18.96 5.58
N THR A 40 1.12 18.40 4.64
CA THR A 40 1.64 17.89 3.36
C THR A 40 1.79 19.00 2.32
N ASN A 41 0.87 19.97 2.29
CA ASN A 41 0.71 20.94 1.22
C ASN A 41 0.86 22.39 1.70
N GLN A 42 1.96 22.69 2.40
CA GLN A 42 2.18 23.99 3.04
C GLN A 42 2.14 25.19 2.08
N SER A 43 2.56 25.01 0.82
CA SER A 43 2.63 26.08 -0.17
C SER A 43 1.34 26.32 -0.95
N GLU A 44 0.41 25.34 -0.98
CA GLU A 44 -0.79 25.42 -1.82
C GLU A 44 -1.78 26.50 -1.39
N PRO A 45 -2.09 26.69 -0.08
CA PRO A 45 -2.95 27.78 0.38
C PRO A 45 -2.42 29.15 -0.04
N LEU A 46 -1.10 29.34 0.02
CA LEU A 46 -0.46 30.59 -0.38
C LEU A 46 -0.63 30.83 -1.89
N ARG A 47 -0.43 29.82 -2.74
CA ARG A 47 -0.65 29.93 -4.19
C ARG A 47 -2.09 30.35 -4.51
N ILE A 48 -3.07 29.72 -3.86
CA ILE A 48 -4.49 30.04 -4.05
C ILE A 48 -4.77 31.50 -3.66
N LEU A 49 -4.25 31.96 -2.52
CA LEU A 49 -4.42 33.35 -2.08
C LEU A 49 -3.73 34.36 -3.01
N ILE A 50 -2.53 34.04 -3.52
CA ILE A 50 -1.82 34.89 -4.49
C ILE A 50 -2.63 35.02 -5.79
N PHE A 51 -3.13 33.92 -6.34
CA PHE A 51 -3.95 33.97 -7.56
C PHE A 51 -5.26 34.71 -7.35
N LEU A 52 -5.90 34.53 -6.19
CA LEU A 52 -7.09 35.30 -5.81
C LEU A 52 -6.78 36.80 -5.72
N PHE A 53 -5.69 37.16 -5.03
CA PHE A 53 -5.26 38.55 -4.87
C PHE A 53 -4.97 39.20 -6.22
N LEU A 54 -4.21 38.54 -7.10
CA LEU A 54 -3.91 39.03 -8.45
C LEU A 54 -5.19 39.19 -9.28
N THR A 55 -6.16 38.28 -9.15
CA THR A 55 -7.46 38.39 -9.82
C THR A 55 -8.23 39.61 -9.33
N ILE A 56 -8.28 39.82 -8.01
CA ILE A 56 -8.96 40.97 -7.40
C ILE A 56 -8.27 42.28 -7.82
N CYS A 57 -6.94 42.38 -7.70
CA CYS A 57 -6.18 43.55 -8.15
C CYS A 57 -6.38 43.84 -9.64
N GLY A 58 -6.46 42.79 -10.47
CA GLY A 58 -6.75 42.89 -11.89
C GLY A 58 -8.15 43.46 -12.17
N LEU A 59 -9.18 42.98 -11.46
CA LEU A 59 -10.55 43.49 -11.55
C LEU A 59 -10.67 44.97 -11.12
N PHE A 60 -9.89 45.37 -10.10
CA PHE A 60 -9.83 46.76 -9.63
C PHE A 60 -8.75 47.60 -10.34
N SER A 61 -8.04 47.06 -11.33
CA SER A 61 -7.01 47.82 -12.05
C SER A 61 -7.55 49.14 -12.65
N PRO A 62 -8.76 49.21 -13.26
CA PRO A 62 -9.25 50.46 -13.82
C PRO A 62 -9.47 51.58 -12.78
N THR A 63 -9.64 51.22 -11.50
CA THR A 63 -9.83 52.19 -10.41
C THR A 63 -8.52 52.73 -9.83
N PHE A 64 -7.40 52.04 -10.01
CA PHE A 64 -6.11 52.41 -9.41
C PHE A 64 -5.10 53.02 -10.39
N PHE A 65 -5.35 52.90 -11.70
CA PHE A 65 -4.43 53.42 -12.72
C PHE A 65 -4.93 54.72 -13.36
N PRO A 66 -4.03 55.65 -13.71
CA PRO A 66 -4.38 56.93 -14.29
C PRO A 66 -5.08 56.75 -15.65
N SER A 67 -5.98 57.68 -15.97
CA SER A 67 -6.74 57.77 -17.23
C SER A 67 -5.91 57.77 -18.52
N ASN A 68 -4.58 57.80 -18.39
CA ASN A 68 -3.62 57.96 -19.47
C ASN A 68 -2.98 56.60 -19.85
N ALA A 69 -3.37 55.50 -19.21
CA ALA A 69 -2.90 54.17 -19.57
C ALA A 69 -3.36 53.81 -20.98
N GLY A 70 -2.42 53.41 -21.85
CA GLY A 70 -2.72 53.04 -23.23
C GLY A 70 -3.44 51.68 -23.35
N PRO A 71 -4.06 51.36 -24.50
CA PRO A 71 -4.71 50.07 -24.75
C PRO A 71 -3.89 48.82 -24.41
N PRO A 72 -2.56 48.76 -24.66
CA PRO A 72 -1.75 47.58 -24.30
C PRO A 72 -1.76 47.24 -22.81
N PHE A 73 -1.87 48.26 -21.95
CA PHE A 73 -1.93 48.08 -20.51
C PHE A 73 -3.23 47.37 -20.10
N PHE A 74 -4.37 47.81 -20.64
CA PHE A 74 -5.66 47.18 -20.35
C PHE A 74 -5.74 45.75 -20.86
N VAL A 75 -5.18 45.47 -22.05
CA VAL A 75 -5.08 44.10 -22.58
C VAL A 75 -4.25 43.21 -21.64
N ALA A 76 -3.11 43.71 -21.17
CA ALA A 76 -2.27 42.97 -20.22
C ALA A 76 -2.98 42.76 -18.87
N ALA A 77 -3.67 43.77 -18.34
CA ALA A 77 -4.41 43.66 -17.08
C ALA A 77 -5.55 42.63 -17.18
N VAL A 78 -6.32 42.64 -18.28
CA VAL A 78 -7.36 41.64 -18.54
C VAL A 78 -6.75 40.24 -18.66
N ALA A 79 -5.65 40.09 -19.41
CA ALA A 79 -4.97 38.80 -19.56
C ALA A 79 -4.48 38.25 -18.21
N VAL A 80 -3.81 39.07 -17.40
CA VAL A 80 -3.34 38.68 -16.05
C VAL A 80 -4.52 38.32 -15.15
N THR A 81 -5.62 39.07 -15.21
CA THR A 81 -6.84 38.79 -14.42
C THR A 81 -7.44 37.43 -14.80
N LEU A 82 -7.60 37.17 -16.10
CA LEU A 82 -8.18 35.92 -16.59
C LEU A 82 -7.28 34.71 -16.27
N VAL A 83 -5.97 34.82 -16.50
CA VAL A 83 -5.01 33.76 -16.20
C VAL A 83 -4.97 33.49 -14.69
N SER A 84 -4.89 34.53 -13.86
CA SER A 84 -4.88 34.38 -12.40
C SER A 84 -6.20 33.79 -11.89
N GLY A 85 -7.33 34.22 -12.44
CA GLY A 85 -8.65 33.69 -12.07
C GLY A 85 -8.80 32.21 -12.43
N PHE A 86 -8.33 31.83 -13.62
CA PHE A 86 -8.29 30.42 -14.04
C PHE A 86 -7.40 29.58 -13.13
N LEU A 87 -6.18 30.04 -12.83
CA LEU A 87 -5.26 29.35 -11.93
C LEU A 87 -5.81 29.23 -10.51
N PHE A 88 -6.48 30.27 -10.00
CA PHE A 88 -7.21 30.24 -8.73
C PHE A 88 -8.26 29.13 -8.72
N LEU A 89 -9.14 29.08 -9.73
CA LEU A 89 -10.19 28.07 -9.81
C LEU A 89 -9.62 26.65 -9.92
N ARG A 90 -8.58 26.47 -10.73
CA ARG A 90 -7.91 25.17 -10.90
C ARG A 90 -7.26 24.69 -9.61
N GLU A 91 -6.47 25.53 -8.95
CA GLU A 91 -5.77 25.14 -7.72
C GLU A 91 -6.73 24.98 -6.54
N ARG A 92 -7.76 25.83 -6.43
CA ARG A 92 -8.85 25.64 -5.48
C ARG A 92 -9.57 24.30 -5.73
N GLY A 93 -9.88 23.98 -6.98
CA GLY A 93 -10.54 22.72 -7.34
C GLY A 93 -9.74 21.49 -6.95
N LYS A 94 -8.43 21.47 -7.25
CA LYS A 94 -7.52 20.38 -6.84
C LYS A 94 -7.47 20.21 -5.33
N ARG A 95 -7.32 21.32 -4.59
CA ARG A 95 -7.33 21.31 -3.14
C ARG A 95 -8.63 20.76 -2.56
N THR A 96 -9.77 21.23 -3.05
CA THR A 96 -11.08 20.74 -2.59
C THR A 96 -11.23 19.24 -2.87
N ALA A 97 -10.83 18.77 -4.05
CA ALA A 97 -10.86 17.34 -4.38
C ALA A 97 -9.99 16.51 -3.43
N GLN A 98 -8.79 16.99 -3.09
CA GLN A 98 -7.91 16.33 -2.12
C GLN A 98 -8.50 16.32 -0.70
N LEU A 99 -9.11 17.43 -0.25
CA LEU A 99 -9.77 17.49 1.06
C LEU A 99 -10.99 16.58 1.13
N VAL A 100 -11.79 16.51 0.08
CA VAL A 100 -12.93 15.57 -0.03
C VAL A 100 -12.42 14.13 -0.01
N ARG A 101 -11.33 13.81 -0.72
CA ARG A 101 -10.68 12.50 -0.64
C ARG A 101 -10.24 12.17 0.78
N LEU A 102 -9.52 13.08 1.44
CA LEU A 102 -9.07 12.90 2.83
C LEU A 102 -10.26 12.72 3.79
N GLU A 103 -11.33 13.50 3.64
CA GLU A 103 -12.52 13.37 4.48
C GLU A 103 -13.21 12.01 4.31
N ARG A 104 -13.29 11.50 3.07
CA ARG A 104 -13.79 10.15 2.78
C ARG A 104 -12.86 9.08 3.36
N GLU A 105 -11.56 9.26 3.24
CA GLU A 105 -10.56 8.40 3.86
C GLU A 105 -10.72 8.35 5.39
N TYR A 106 -11.00 9.48 6.03
CA TYR A 106 -11.28 9.54 7.47
C TYR A 106 -12.65 8.95 7.85
N SER A 107 -13.67 9.04 6.98
CA SER A 107 -14.98 8.45 7.25
C SER A 107 -14.95 6.92 7.22
N ILE A 108 -14.05 6.31 6.42
CA ILE A 108 -13.78 4.87 6.43
C ILE A 108 -13.30 4.40 7.81
N GLY A 109 -12.50 5.21 8.49
CA GLY A 109 -12.05 4.92 9.85
C GLY A 109 -13.21 4.79 10.86
N ASP A 110 -14.38 5.38 10.58
CA ASP A 110 -15.57 5.30 11.44
C ASP A 110 -16.49 4.12 11.08
N LEU A 111 -16.15 3.31 10.07
CA LEU A 111 -16.93 2.12 9.73
C LEU A 111 -16.93 1.12 10.88
N SER A 112 -18.05 0.39 11.02
CA SER A 112 -18.22 -0.69 11.97
C SER A 112 -18.21 -2.02 11.24
N VAL A 113 -17.54 -3.02 11.80
CA VAL A 113 -17.45 -4.39 11.27
C VAL A 113 -18.16 -5.33 12.23
N GLU A 114 -18.98 -6.24 11.69
CA GLU A 114 -19.52 -7.35 12.47
C GLU A 114 -18.47 -8.43 12.48
N ILE A 115 -18.39 -9.14 13.59
CA ILE A 115 -17.45 -10.22 13.72
C ILE A 115 -18.26 -11.39 14.21
N SER A 116 -18.44 -12.35 13.30
CA SER A 116 -19.12 -13.59 13.59
C SER A 116 -18.07 -14.59 14.05
N ASP A 117 -18.21 -15.04 15.30
CA ASP A 117 -17.39 -16.15 15.78
C ASP A 117 -17.84 -17.45 15.08
N PRO A 118 -16.96 -18.11 14.31
CA PRO A 118 -17.32 -19.30 13.55
C PRO A 118 -17.71 -20.49 14.44
N VAL A 119 -17.26 -20.51 15.70
CA VAL A 119 -17.54 -21.61 16.63
C VAL A 119 -18.80 -21.36 17.44
N SER A 120 -19.05 -20.11 17.85
CA SER A 120 -20.18 -19.76 18.71
C SER A 120 -21.38 -19.15 17.98
N GLY A 121 -21.24 -18.80 16.70
CA GLY A 121 -22.28 -18.14 15.90
C GLY A 121 -22.67 -16.75 16.42
N ARG A 122 -21.95 -16.22 17.42
CA ARG A 122 -22.23 -14.91 18.00
C ARG A 122 -21.60 -13.83 17.15
N SER A 123 -22.42 -12.89 16.72
CA SER A 123 -21.98 -11.71 15.99
C SER A 123 -21.85 -10.50 16.91
N GLN A 124 -20.76 -9.75 16.80
CA GLN A 124 -20.55 -8.49 17.51
C GLN A 124 -20.19 -7.35 16.55
N THR A 125 -21.02 -6.30 16.52
CA THR A 125 -20.73 -5.07 15.77
C THR A 125 -19.70 -4.20 16.51
N LYS A 126 -18.47 -4.22 15.98
CA LYS A 126 -17.26 -3.45 16.29
C LYS A 126 -17.07 -2.16 15.50
N GLU A 127 -17.06 -0.95 16.06
CA GLU A 127 -16.40 0.17 15.34
C GLU A 127 -14.92 -0.18 15.07
N LEU A 128 -14.42 0.04 13.86
CA LEU A 128 -13.03 -0.25 13.49
C LEU A 128 -12.05 0.49 14.40
N GLN A 129 -12.34 1.76 14.69
CA GLN A 129 -11.58 2.56 15.64
C GLN A 129 -11.72 2.11 17.09
N ALA A 130 -12.79 1.40 17.50
CA ALA A 130 -12.86 0.82 18.84
C ALA A 130 -11.89 -0.37 19.02
N ARG A 131 -11.37 -0.94 17.93
CA ARG A 131 -10.23 -1.86 17.92
C ARG A 131 -8.89 -1.19 17.59
N ALA A 132 -8.85 0.14 17.48
CA ALA A 132 -7.62 0.90 17.35
C ALA A 132 -6.64 0.50 18.46
N GLY A 133 -5.46 0.02 18.07
CA GLY A 133 -4.43 -0.52 18.96
C GLY A 133 -4.36 -2.05 19.05
N ARG A 134 -5.29 -2.81 18.46
CA ARG A 134 -5.21 -4.29 18.37
C ARG A 134 -4.83 -4.80 16.98
N TYR A 135 -5.43 -4.25 15.94
CA TYR A 135 -5.21 -4.66 14.54
C TYR A 135 -5.07 -3.44 13.63
N ARG A 136 -4.36 -3.63 12.52
CA ARG A 136 -4.38 -2.79 11.32
C ARG A 136 -5.35 -3.41 10.31
N LEU A 137 -5.84 -2.65 9.35
CA LEU A 137 -6.84 -3.10 8.38
C LEU A 137 -6.38 -2.82 6.95
N VAL A 138 -6.70 -3.72 6.03
CA VAL A 138 -6.74 -3.45 4.59
C VAL A 138 -8.13 -3.83 4.11
N ALA A 139 -8.91 -2.85 3.66
CA ALA A 139 -10.20 -3.06 3.05
C ALA A 139 -10.04 -3.16 1.53
N LEU A 140 -10.67 -4.16 0.93
CA LEU A 140 -10.76 -4.38 -0.51
C LEU A 140 -12.22 -4.17 -0.94
N PHE A 141 -12.43 -3.58 -2.10
CA PHE A 141 -13.74 -3.33 -2.67
C PHE A 141 -13.74 -3.65 -4.16
N GLY A 142 -14.71 -4.42 -4.64
CA GLY A 142 -14.79 -4.79 -6.05
C GLY A 142 -15.80 -5.90 -6.34
N SER A 143 -15.73 -6.45 -7.55
CA SER A 143 -16.50 -7.63 -7.95
C SER A 143 -16.03 -8.88 -7.21
N PHE A 144 -16.83 -9.95 -7.24
CA PHE A 144 -16.44 -11.24 -6.69
C PHE A 144 -15.09 -11.72 -7.26
N GLU A 145 -14.90 -11.68 -8.59
CA GLU A 145 -13.65 -12.18 -9.20
C GLU A 145 -12.43 -11.39 -8.75
N GLN A 146 -12.56 -10.05 -8.72
CA GLN A 146 -11.48 -9.15 -8.30
C GLN A 146 -11.07 -9.35 -6.84
N LEU A 147 -12.06 -9.56 -5.96
CA LEU A 147 -11.82 -9.83 -4.55
C LEU A 147 -11.17 -11.20 -4.36
N VAL A 148 -11.62 -12.23 -5.08
CA VAL A 148 -11.01 -13.56 -5.06
C VAL A 148 -9.55 -13.50 -5.50
N GLU A 149 -9.27 -12.84 -6.62
CA GLU A 149 -7.91 -12.66 -7.14
C GLU A 149 -7.01 -11.93 -6.12
N SER A 150 -7.51 -10.82 -5.56
CA SER A 150 -6.78 -10.04 -4.54
C SER A 150 -6.49 -10.87 -3.28
N LEU A 151 -7.46 -11.66 -2.82
CA LEU A 151 -7.33 -12.54 -1.66
C LEU A 151 -6.36 -13.69 -1.93
N GLN A 152 -6.37 -14.26 -3.15
CA GLN A 152 -5.40 -15.29 -3.57
C GLN A 152 -3.97 -14.75 -3.58
N ALA A 153 -3.78 -13.52 -4.07
CA ALA A 153 -2.50 -12.83 -4.02
C ALA A 153 -2.02 -12.54 -2.58
N ALA A 154 -2.95 -12.47 -1.61
CA ALA A 154 -2.65 -12.22 -0.20
C ALA A 154 -2.18 -13.49 0.55
N LEU A 155 -2.53 -14.69 0.06
CA LEU A 155 -2.28 -15.95 0.76
C LEU A 155 -0.81 -16.19 1.16
N PRO A 156 0.20 -15.88 0.30
CA PRO A 156 1.61 -16.07 0.64
C PRO A 156 2.08 -15.24 1.84
N TYR A 157 1.32 -14.20 2.18
CA TYR A 157 1.63 -13.24 3.22
C TYR A 157 0.90 -13.50 4.54
N ARG A 158 0.12 -14.59 4.65
CA ARG A 158 -0.70 -14.91 5.85
C ARG A 158 0.06 -14.77 7.16
N ARG A 159 1.27 -15.32 7.23
CA ARG A 159 2.13 -15.29 8.42
C ARG A 159 2.66 -13.88 8.71
N ARG A 160 2.92 -13.09 7.66
CA ARG A 160 3.35 -11.68 7.78
C ARG A 160 2.23 -10.77 8.24
N PHE A 161 1.00 -11.02 7.79
CA PHE A 161 -0.17 -10.32 8.32
C PHE A 161 -0.35 -10.61 9.80
N GLU A 162 -0.13 -11.84 10.25
CA GLU A 162 -0.17 -12.17 11.68
C GLU A 162 0.90 -11.43 12.48
N GLN A 163 2.17 -11.49 12.04
CA GLN A 163 3.29 -10.77 12.67
C GLN A 163 3.06 -9.26 12.75
N SER A 164 2.33 -8.71 11.77
CA SER A 164 1.98 -7.29 11.65
C SER A 164 0.63 -6.93 12.27
N ARG A 165 -0.14 -7.93 12.73
CA ARG A 165 -1.55 -7.83 13.13
C ARG A 165 -2.42 -7.09 12.13
N VAL A 166 -2.36 -7.49 10.87
CA VAL A 166 -3.16 -6.94 9.77
C VAL A 166 -4.37 -7.84 9.54
N LEU A 167 -5.51 -7.21 9.35
CA LEU A 167 -6.75 -7.84 8.91
C LEU A 167 -7.01 -7.43 7.47
N VAL A 168 -7.29 -8.40 6.61
CA VAL A 168 -7.77 -8.15 5.25
C VAL A 168 -9.28 -8.33 5.25
N LEU A 169 -9.99 -7.32 4.75
CA LEU A 169 -11.43 -7.24 4.73
C LEU A 169 -11.90 -7.09 3.29
N ALA A 170 -12.63 -8.07 2.78
CA ALA A 170 -13.22 -7.99 1.45
C ALA A 170 -14.65 -7.46 1.54
N VAL A 171 -14.95 -6.42 0.75
CA VAL A 171 -16.24 -5.75 0.69
C VAL A 171 -16.76 -5.86 -0.74
N SER A 172 -17.77 -6.70 -0.94
CA SER A 172 -18.39 -6.84 -2.26
C SER A 172 -19.18 -5.58 -2.63
N ALA A 173 -19.15 -5.22 -3.92
CA ALA A 173 -20.02 -4.21 -4.49
C ALA A 173 -21.51 -4.61 -4.44
N THR A 174 -21.82 -5.90 -4.46
CA THR A 174 -23.19 -6.43 -4.38
C THR A 174 -23.39 -7.31 -3.14
N LEU A 175 -24.60 -7.28 -2.57
CA LEU A 175 -24.96 -8.12 -1.42
C LEU A 175 -25.00 -9.61 -1.77
N GLU A 176 -25.32 -9.97 -3.02
CA GLU A 176 -25.36 -11.38 -3.47
C GLU A 176 -23.97 -12.00 -3.54
N ASP A 177 -22.96 -11.21 -3.92
CA ASP A 177 -21.59 -11.68 -4.01
C ASP A 177 -20.88 -11.69 -2.66
N SER A 178 -21.38 -10.94 -1.67
CA SER A 178 -20.86 -10.98 -0.29
C SER A 178 -20.80 -12.40 0.26
N ASP A 179 -21.90 -13.15 0.17
CA ASP A 179 -21.97 -14.49 0.75
C ASP A 179 -21.00 -15.45 0.06
N LYS A 180 -20.76 -15.26 -1.25
CA LYS A 180 -19.76 -16.02 -2.02
C LYS A 180 -18.34 -15.67 -1.59
N VAL A 181 -18.04 -14.38 -1.38
CA VAL A 181 -16.73 -13.93 -0.89
C VAL A 181 -16.46 -14.49 0.51
N VAL A 182 -17.45 -14.45 1.39
CA VAL A 182 -17.36 -15.00 2.75
C VAL A 182 -17.13 -16.52 2.70
N ALA A 183 -17.86 -17.23 1.84
CA ALA A 183 -17.67 -18.67 1.65
C ALA A 183 -16.28 -19.00 1.09
N PHE A 184 -15.78 -18.24 0.11
CA PHE A 184 -14.44 -18.41 -0.44
C PHE A 184 -13.36 -18.14 0.60
N ALA A 185 -13.49 -17.03 1.33
CA ALA A 185 -12.59 -16.69 2.43
C ALA A 185 -12.60 -17.80 3.47
N ALA A 186 -13.77 -18.28 3.89
CA ALA A 186 -13.92 -19.37 4.85
C ALA A 186 -13.27 -20.69 4.35
N PHE A 187 -13.47 -21.08 3.09
CA PHE A 187 -12.97 -22.32 2.51
C PHE A 187 -11.43 -22.36 2.41
N ASN A 188 -10.81 -21.24 2.01
CA ASN A 188 -9.35 -21.12 1.97
C ASN A 188 -8.72 -20.75 3.33
N SER A 189 -9.54 -20.51 4.36
CA SER A 189 -9.10 -20.01 5.67
C SER A 189 -8.75 -21.04 6.74
N GLU A 190 -8.92 -22.35 6.50
CA GLU A 190 -8.38 -23.34 7.46
C GLU A 190 -6.87 -23.14 7.68
N ALA A 191 -6.16 -22.66 6.65
CA ALA A 191 -4.77 -22.21 6.70
C ALA A 191 -4.59 -20.70 6.96
N LEU A 192 -5.51 -19.87 6.47
CA LEU A 192 -5.28 -18.42 6.38
C LEU A 192 -5.68 -17.58 7.61
N LEU A 193 -6.64 -18.02 8.43
CA LEU A 193 -7.27 -17.13 9.42
C LEU A 193 -7.48 -17.75 10.81
N ARG A 194 -6.87 -18.89 11.16
CA ARG A 194 -7.05 -19.47 12.51
C ARG A 194 -6.52 -18.60 13.66
N GLN A 195 -5.59 -17.67 13.41
CA GLN A 195 -5.15 -16.67 14.41
C GLN A 195 -5.36 -15.21 13.99
N ALA A 196 -5.54 -14.94 12.69
CA ALA A 196 -5.84 -13.60 12.19
C ALA A 196 -7.34 -13.28 12.10
N GLY A 197 -8.29 -14.24 12.19
CA GLY A 197 -9.69 -13.83 12.14
C GLY A 197 -10.74 -14.93 12.27
N GLN A 198 -11.54 -14.80 13.32
CA GLN A 198 -12.99 -15.02 13.25
C GLN A 198 -13.54 -14.58 11.87
N GLY A 199 -14.55 -15.23 11.30
CA GLY A 199 -15.16 -14.76 10.04
C GLY A 199 -15.61 -13.30 10.17
N TRP A 200 -14.87 -12.37 9.57
CA TRP A 200 -15.19 -10.95 9.64
C TRP A 200 -16.19 -10.64 8.53
N THR A 201 -17.48 -10.86 8.82
CA THR A 201 -18.59 -10.39 7.99
C THR A 201 -18.91 -8.96 8.40
N LEU A 202 -18.62 -7.97 7.56
CA LEU A 202 -18.93 -6.55 7.83
C LEU A 202 -20.42 -6.35 8.21
N ALA A 203 -20.69 -5.72 9.35
CA ALA A 203 -22.04 -5.31 9.74
C ALA A 203 -22.34 -4.06 8.94
N GLY A 204 -23.44 -4.05 8.19
CA GLY A 204 -23.73 -2.88 7.38
C GLY A 204 -22.74 -2.72 6.23
N GLN A 205 -22.48 -3.82 5.51
CA GLN A 205 -21.86 -3.79 4.19
C GLN A 205 -22.43 -2.68 3.31
N SER A 206 -23.72 -2.34 3.43
CA SER A 206 -24.31 -1.21 2.72
C SER A 206 -23.67 0.15 3.02
N LYS A 207 -23.20 0.42 4.25
CA LYS A 207 -22.51 1.68 4.59
C LYS A 207 -21.04 1.68 4.19
N ALA A 208 -20.36 0.54 4.34
CA ALA A 208 -18.98 0.38 3.89
C ALA A 208 -18.89 0.40 2.36
N ALA A 209 -19.77 -0.34 1.69
CA ALA A 209 -19.94 -0.32 0.25
C ALA A 209 -20.32 1.09 -0.23
N ALA A 210 -21.29 1.78 0.39
CA ALA A 210 -21.60 3.16 -0.03
C ALA A 210 -20.41 4.12 0.13
N ALA A 211 -19.62 3.99 1.21
CA ALA A 211 -18.43 4.82 1.42
C ALA A 211 -17.30 4.52 0.41
N LEU A 212 -17.14 3.24 0.02
CA LEU A 212 -16.14 2.79 -0.95
C LEU A 212 -16.59 3.02 -2.39
N GLU A 213 -17.88 2.86 -2.69
CA GLU A 213 -18.52 3.21 -3.96
C GLU A 213 -18.43 4.73 -4.21
N ASP A 214 -18.58 5.55 -3.17
CA ASP A 214 -18.34 6.99 -3.28
C ASP A 214 -16.89 7.34 -3.67
N LEU A 215 -15.92 6.48 -3.33
CA LEU A 215 -14.53 6.59 -3.78
C LEU A 215 -14.33 6.06 -5.21
N ASP A 216 -15.10 5.06 -5.62
CA ASP A 216 -15.04 4.41 -6.93
C ASP A 216 -15.73 5.19 -8.06
N LYS A 217 -16.63 6.15 -7.73
CA LYS A 217 -17.41 6.97 -8.69
C LYS A 217 -16.63 7.72 -9.79
N ASN A 218 -15.30 7.70 -9.78
CA ASN A 218 -14.44 8.41 -10.74
C ASN A 218 -13.58 7.49 -11.65
N THR A 219 -13.71 6.15 -11.60
CA THR A 219 -12.69 5.28 -12.25
C THR A 219 -13.17 3.90 -12.73
N SER A 220 -12.25 3.18 -13.37
CA SER A 220 -12.33 2.16 -14.43
C SER A 220 -12.97 0.80 -14.13
N GLY A 221 -13.67 0.63 -13.00
CA GLY A 221 -14.23 -0.66 -12.59
C GLY A 221 -13.18 -1.65 -12.08
N ASP A 222 -12.01 -1.16 -11.64
CA ASP A 222 -10.94 -1.93 -11.01
C ASP A 222 -11.19 -2.11 -9.49
N CYS A 223 -10.57 -3.13 -8.87
CA CYS A 223 -10.62 -3.33 -7.41
C CYS A 223 -10.08 -2.09 -6.67
N LEU A 224 -10.76 -1.58 -5.66
CA LEU A 224 -10.29 -0.49 -4.80
C LEU A 224 -9.75 -1.07 -3.50
N TRP A 225 -8.62 -0.56 -3.00
CA TRP A 225 -8.16 -0.92 -1.66
C TRP A 225 -7.82 0.31 -0.80
N VAL A 226 -8.00 0.17 0.51
CA VAL A 226 -7.68 1.20 1.51
C VAL A 226 -7.04 0.56 2.74
N GLY A 227 -5.89 1.07 3.14
CA GLY A 227 -5.17 0.61 4.33
C GLY A 227 -5.34 1.53 5.54
N LEU A 228 -5.69 0.98 6.71
CA LEU A 228 -5.77 1.68 7.99
C LEU A 228 -4.74 1.17 9.00
N ASN A 229 -4.04 2.10 9.66
CA ASN A 229 -3.11 1.77 10.74
C ASN A 229 -3.81 1.57 12.10
N PHE A 230 -3.04 1.26 13.15
CA PHE A 230 -3.57 1.06 14.52
C PHE A 230 -4.32 2.26 15.10
N ARG A 231 -4.16 3.46 14.55
CA ARG A 231 -4.87 4.66 14.98
C ARG A 231 -6.14 4.91 14.15
N GLY A 232 -6.48 4.02 13.23
CA GLY A 232 -7.57 4.19 12.28
C GLY A 232 -7.27 5.23 11.19
N ARG A 233 -6.00 5.65 11.04
CA ARG A 233 -5.61 6.59 9.98
C ARG A 233 -5.27 5.82 8.72
N VAL A 234 -5.69 6.36 7.58
CA VAL A 234 -5.32 5.84 6.26
C VAL A 234 -3.80 5.98 6.05
N PHE A 235 -3.16 4.94 5.53
CA PHE A 235 -1.74 4.97 5.15
C PHE A 235 -1.51 4.86 3.64
N GLY A 236 -2.52 4.41 2.89
CA GLY A 236 -2.54 4.29 1.45
C GLY A 236 -3.93 3.89 0.95
N SER A 237 -4.24 4.30 -0.27
CA SER A 237 -5.44 3.93 -1.02
C SER A 237 -5.10 3.95 -2.51
N ASP A 238 -5.50 2.93 -3.26
CA ASP A 238 -5.31 2.88 -4.71
C ASP A 238 -6.31 1.94 -5.40
N PHE A 239 -6.38 2.03 -6.72
CA PHE A 239 -7.11 1.11 -7.59
C PHE A 239 -6.21 -0.06 -8.04
N GLY A 240 -6.82 -1.17 -8.41
CA GLY A 240 -6.18 -2.46 -8.66
C GLY A 240 -5.97 -3.33 -7.42
N CYS A 241 -5.40 -4.52 -7.64
CA CYS A 241 -5.01 -5.41 -6.56
C CYS A 241 -3.83 -4.81 -5.77
N PRO A 242 -3.87 -4.78 -4.43
CA PRO A 242 -2.75 -4.26 -3.65
C PRO A 242 -1.50 -5.12 -3.83
N ILE A 243 -0.36 -4.45 -3.91
CA ILE A 243 0.95 -5.07 -3.83
C ILE A 243 1.24 -5.39 -2.36
N TRP A 244 0.96 -6.63 -1.95
CA TRP A 244 0.83 -7.02 -0.54
C TRP A 244 2.10 -6.89 0.31
N ASP A 245 3.27 -7.17 -0.27
CA ASP A 245 4.56 -6.91 0.38
C ASP A 245 4.77 -5.41 0.62
N GLU A 246 4.48 -4.54 -0.35
CA GLU A 246 4.53 -3.08 -0.14
C GLU A 246 3.58 -2.61 0.97
N VAL A 247 2.35 -3.16 0.98
CA VAL A 247 1.37 -2.92 2.04
C VAL A 247 1.91 -3.33 3.41
N LEU A 248 2.58 -4.49 3.51
CA LEU A 248 3.27 -4.93 4.72
C LEU A 248 4.47 -4.06 5.07
N ALA A 249 5.13 -3.47 4.08
CA ALA A 249 6.25 -2.57 4.26
C ALA A 249 5.82 -1.23 4.88
N ALA A 250 4.55 -0.84 4.73
CA ALA A 250 3.92 0.28 5.46
C ALA A 250 3.36 -0.17 6.83
N MET A 251 3.30 -1.47 7.08
CA MET A 251 2.76 -2.09 8.28
C MET A 251 3.80 -3.05 8.91
N PRO A 252 4.92 -2.51 9.45
CA PRO A 252 6.03 -3.32 9.95
C PRO A 252 5.60 -4.26 11.08
N PRO A 253 6.36 -5.35 11.32
CA PRO A 253 6.02 -6.33 12.35
C PRO A 253 5.97 -5.68 13.73
N LEU A 254 5.10 -6.19 14.60
CA LEU A 254 4.93 -5.65 15.95
C LEU A 254 6.03 -6.07 16.92
N LYS A 255 6.56 -7.26 16.72
CA LYS A 255 7.63 -7.83 17.53
C LYS A 255 8.91 -7.83 16.73
N ARG A 256 10.04 -7.71 17.44
CA ARG A 256 11.35 -7.92 16.83
C ARG A 256 11.42 -9.37 16.34
N LEU A 257 11.73 -9.53 15.07
CA LEU A 257 11.93 -10.82 14.43
C LEU A 257 13.28 -11.40 14.86
N SER A 258 13.39 -12.72 14.86
CA SER A 258 14.63 -13.43 15.19
C SER A 258 15.03 -14.37 14.07
N SER A 259 16.33 -14.45 13.79
CA SER A 259 16.90 -15.46 12.88
C SER A 259 16.83 -16.88 13.44
N LEU A 260 16.41 -17.03 14.70
CA LEU A 260 16.16 -18.31 15.36
C LEU A 260 14.67 -18.71 15.31
N GLU A 261 13.80 -17.90 14.71
CA GLU A 261 12.39 -18.31 14.53
C GLU A 261 12.31 -19.53 13.63
N GLU A 262 11.69 -20.60 14.14
CA GLU A 262 11.48 -21.84 13.39
C GLU A 262 10.69 -21.58 12.10
N CYS A 263 11.10 -22.27 11.03
CA CYS A 263 10.34 -22.37 9.80
C CYS A 263 9.01 -23.05 10.11
N TYR A 264 7.91 -22.47 9.64
CA TYR A 264 6.59 -23.06 9.76
C TYR A 264 6.18 -23.46 8.35
N ALA A 265 6.35 -24.74 8.03
CA ALA A 265 5.90 -25.29 6.76
C ALA A 265 4.52 -25.90 6.97
N MET A 266 3.49 -25.38 6.28
CA MET A 266 2.33 -26.22 5.99
C MET A 266 2.78 -27.25 4.95
N ALA A 267 2.35 -28.51 5.13
CA ALA A 267 2.93 -29.71 4.53
C ALA A 267 2.91 -29.82 2.99
N GLU A 268 2.43 -28.83 2.25
CA GLU A 268 2.03 -28.97 0.84
C GLU A 268 2.94 -28.26 -0.18
N ALA A 269 4.14 -27.80 0.19
CA ALA A 269 5.02 -27.10 -0.77
C ALA A 269 6.53 -27.24 -0.52
N SER A 270 7.02 -28.44 -0.20
CA SER A 270 8.45 -28.68 0.10
C SER A 270 9.37 -28.31 -1.07
N GLY A 271 9.03 -28.68 -2.31
CA GLY A 271 9.94 -28.48 -3.45
C GLY A 271 10.26 -27.02 -3.78
N ALA A 272 9.32 -26.09 -3.59
CA ALA A 272 9.58 -24.66 -3.80
C ALA A 272 10.41 -24.06 -2.64
N LEU A 273 10.23 -24.57 -1.43
CA LEU A 273 11.05 -24.19 -0.27
C LEU A 273 12.49 -24.73 -0.41
N GLU A 274 12.67 -25.96 -0.89
CA GLU A 274 13.99 -26.52 -1.21
C GLU A 274 14.70 -25.68 -2.28
N ALA A 275 13.98 -25.26 -3.33
CA ALA A 275 14.52 -24.35 -4.35
C ALA A 275 14.87 -22.97 -3.78
N GLN A 276 14.09 -22.46 -2.83
CA GLN A 276 14.40 -21.22 -2.09
C GLN A 276 15.68 -21.37 -1.25
N GLU A 277 15.85 -22.48 -0.52
CA GLU A 277 17.07 -22.74 0.24
C GLU A 277 18.29 -22.81 -0.67
N GLU A 278 18.17 -23.48 -1.81
CA GLU A 278 19.21 -23.56 -2.84
C GLU A 278 19.58 -22.17 -3.38
N PHE A 279 18.59 -21.31 -3.63
CA PHE A 279 18.83 -19.92 -4.04
C PHE A 279 19.67 -19.15 -3.04
N TYR A 280 19.31 -19.20 -1.75
CA TYR A 280 20.06 -18.49 -0.73
C TYR A 280 21.45 -19.06 -0.50
N ARG A 281 21.63 -20.38 -0.64
CA ARG A 281 22.95 -21.01 -0.62
C ARG A 281 23.82 -20.48 -1.76
N ALA A 282 23.33 -20.56 -2.99
CA ALA A 282 24.06 -20.10 -4.17
C ALA A 282 24.38 -18.60 -4.10
N LEU A 283 23.44 -17.78 -3.60
CA LEU A 283 23.62 -16.35 -3.40
C LEU A 283 24.76 -16.03 -2.41
N CYS A 284 24.77 -16.69 -1.25
CA CYS A 284 25.79 -16.48 -0.22
C CYS A 284 27.17 -17.05 -0.63
N GLU A 285 27.19 -18.15 -1.39
CA GLU A 285 28.43 -18.77 -1.89
C GLU A 285 29.00 -18.04 -3.12
N GLY A 286 28.19 -17.22 -3.80
CA GLY A 286 28.58 -16.55 -5.04
C GLY A 286 28.55 -17.49 -6.25
N ASP A 287 27.73 -18.54 -6.24
CA ASP A 287 27.63 -19.51 -7.35
C ASP A 287 26.78 -18.95 -8.50
N ALA A 288 27.45 -18.23 -9.40
CA ALA A 288 26.83 -17.65 -10.58
C ALA A 288 26.18 -18.69 -11.52
N LYS A 289 26.72 -19.92 -11.55
CA LYS A 289 26.17 -20.97 -12.41
C LYS A 289 24.85 -21.48 -11.81
N ALA A 290 24.81 -21.76 -10.51
CA ALA A 290 23.60 -22.19 -9.83
C ALA A 290 22.50 -21.12 -9.93
N ILE A 291 22.83 -19.84 -9.68
CA ILE A 291 21.88 -18.73 -9.83
C ILE A 291 21.34 -18.66 -11.27
N ALA A 292 22.21 -18.74 -12.29
CA ALA A 292 21.78 -18.70 -13.68
C ALA A 292 20.87 -19.88 -14.08
N GLU A 293 21.13 -21.08 -13.53
CA GLU A 293 20.32 -22.28 -13.79
C GLU A 293 18.95 -22.26 -13.07
N MET A 294 18.78 -21.44 -12.02
CA MET A 294 17.49 -21.27 -11.34
C MET A 294 16.47 -20.51 -12.18
N PHE A 295 16.90 -19.59 -13.03
CA PHE A 295 16.00 -18.84 -13.92
C PHE A 295 15.80 -19.60 -15.24
N GLY A 296 14.75 -20.41 -15.31
CA GLY A 296 14.56 -21.38 -16.40
C GLY A 296 14.25 -20.75 -17.77
N ASP A 297 13.16 -20.02 -17.83
CA ASP A 297 12.55 -19.43 -19.04
C ASP A 297 13.11 -18.04 -19.38
N LYS A 298 13.94 -17.48 -18.49
CA LYS A 298 14.62 -16.18 -18.68
C LYS A 298 13.68 -15.08 -19.15
N ALA A 299 12.42 -15.12 -18.70
CA ALA A 299 11.46 -14.08 -18.96
C ALA A 299 11.88 -12.82 -18.19
N ASP A 300 11.88 -11.68 -18.87
CA ASP A 300 12.09 -10.38 -18.24
C ASP A 300 10.91 -10.06 -17.31
N ASP A 301 11.21 -9.67 -16.07
CA ASP A 301 10.18 -9.16 -15.16
C ASP A 301 9.73 -7.76 -15.64
N PRO A 302 8.43 -7.53 -15.94
CA PRO A 302 7.97 -6.25 -16.44
C PRO A 302 8.19 -5.09 -15.46
N GLU A 303 8.03 -5.35 -14.16
CA GLU A 303 8.24 -4.36 -13.10
C GLU A 303 9.71 -3.97 -13.01
N LEU A 304 10.62 -4.95 -13.01
CA LEU A 304 12.06 -4.69 -13.07
C LEU A 304 12.42 -3.90 -14.33
N THR A 305 11.88 -4.28 -15.49
CA THR A 305 12.13 -3.58 -16.76
C THR A 305 11.71 -2.11 -16.69
N ALA A 306 10.57 -1.82 -16.07
CA ALA A 306 10.11 -0.44 -15.86
C ALA A 306 10.97 0.33 -14.84
N ALA A 307 11.58 -0.36 -13.88
CA ALA A 307 12.45 0.21 -12.86
C ALA A 307 13.88 0.49 -13.34
N ILE A 308 14.31 -0.08 -14.47
CA ILE A 308 15.62 0.19 -15.05
C ILE A 308 15.67 1.63 -15.55
N GLN A 309 16.54 2.42 -14.94
CA GLN A 309 16.86 3.78 -15.33
C GLN A 309 18.18 3.79 -16.08
N VAL A 310 18.22 4.53 -17.19
CA VAL A 310 19.43 4.74 -17.99
C VAL A 310 19.93 6.15 -17.74
N ASP A 311 21.16 6.27 -17.27
CA ASP A 311 21.85 7.54 -17.16
C ASP A 311 22.09 8.13 -18.57
N ALA A 312 21.65 9.37 -18.78
CA ALA A 312 21.70 10.01 -20.09
C ALA A 312 23.13 10.29 -20.57
N GLU A 313 24.05 10.55 -19.64
CA GLU A 313 25.44 10.95 -19.88
C GLU A 313 26.35 9.74 -20.02
N THR A 314 26.30 8.82 -19.06
CA THR A 314 27.21 7.66 -19.01
C THR A 314 26.67 6.45 -19.77
N LYS A 315 25.37 6.45 -20.11
CA LYS A 315 24.63 5.28 -20.62
C LYS A 315 24.64 4.08 -19.66
N SER A 316 25.04 4.26 -18.40
CA SER A 316 24.97 3.20 -17.39
C SER A 316 23.55 3.01 -16.90
N THR A 317 23.20 1.78 -16.54
CA THR A 317 21.93 1.47 -15.89
C THR A 317 22.08 1.38 -14.37
N ASN A 318 20.97 1.52 -13.64
CA ASN A 318 20.87 1.15 -12.22
C ASN A 318 20.69 -0.36 -11.97
N LEU A 319 20.80 -1.18 -13.03
CA LEU A 319 20.77 -2.64 -12.93
C LEU A 319 22.14 -3.14 -12.49
N SER A 320 22.19 -3.82 -11.35
CA SER A 320 23.36 -4.58 -10.91
C SER A 320 23.25 -6.00 -11.44
N PRO A 321 24.03 -6.39 -12.47
CA PRO A 321 23.93 -7.75 -13.02
C PRO A 321 24.49 -8.78 -12.02
N TRP A 322 24.15 -10.05 -12.21
CA TRP A 322 24.49 -11.10 -11.25
C TRP A 322 25.99 -11.29 -11.01
N ASP A 323 26.85 -11.03 -11.99
CA ASP A 323 28.31 -11.06 -11.81
C ASP A 323 28.79 -9.99 -10.81
N VAL A 324 28.17 -8.80 -10.82
CA VAL A 324 28.43 -7.73 -9.86
C VAL A 324 27.84 -8.09 -8.49
N VAL A 325 26.62 -8.60 -8.44
CA VAL A 325 25.92 -8.95 -7.18
C VAL A 325 26.63 -10.10 -6.46
N LEU A 326 27.16 -11.09 -7.20
CA LEU A 326 27.80 -12.28 -6.65
C LEU A 326 29.30 -12.12 -6.42
N ALA A 327 29.88 -10.96 -6.78
CA ALA A 327 31.28 -10.65 -6.51
C ALA A 327 31.58 -10.78 -5.01
N PRO A 328 32.75 -11.30 -4.60
CA PRO A 328 33.07 -11.56 -3.18
C PRO A 328 32.88 -10.36 -2.25
N GLU A 329 33.10 -9.14 -2.75
CA GLU A 329 32.94 -7.88 -2.02
C GLU A 329 31.50 -7.36 -1.93
N ASN A 330 30.61 -7.84 -2.80
CA ASN A 330 29.24 -7.35 -2.93
C ASN A 330 28.19 -8.37 -2.49
N ARG A 331 28.52 -9.67 -2.53
CA ARG A 331 27.56 -10.74 -2.24
C ARG A 331 27.02 -10.61 -0.82
N PRO A 332 25.71 -10.82 -0.62
CA PRO A 332 25.12 -10.65 0.69
C PRO A 332 25.54 -11.78 1.63
N GLU A 333 25.97 -11.40 2.82
CA GLU A 333 26.06 -12.33 3.95
C GLU A 333 24.76 -12.23 4.74
N LEU A 334 23.91 -13.26 4.66
CA LEU A 334 22.63 -13.27 5.35
C LEU A 334 22.23 -14.67 5.83
N LYS A 335 21.32 -14.70 6.80
CA LYS A 335 20.57 -15.89 7.20
C LYS A 335 19.10 -15.70 6.87
N THR A 336 18.41 -16.77 6.51
CA THR A 336 16.96 -16.75 6.34
C THR A 336 16.27 -17.46 7.49
N ALA A 337 15.05 -17.03 7.82
CA ALA A 337 14.20 -17.71 8.78
C ALA A 337 12.73 -17.53 8.41
N SER A 338 11.85 -18.20 9.16
CA SER A 338 10.40 -17.98 9.06
C SER A 338 9.84 -18.25 7.65
N ALA A 339 10.47 -19.12 6.86
CA ALA A 339 10.04 -19.44 5.49
C ALA A 339 8.59 -19.96 5.48
N ASP A 340 7.86 -19.59 4.43
CA ASP A 340 6.47 -19.95 4.20
C ASP A 340 6.24 -20.09 2.69
N CYS A 341 5.27 -20.91 2.29
CA CYS A 341 5.00 -21.20 0.89
C CYS A 341 3.50 -21.36 0.64
N VAL A 342 3.07 -20.97 -0.56
CA VAL A 342 1.72 -21.21 -1.10
C VAL A 342 1.83 -21.63 -2.56
N SER A 343 1.34 -22.84 -2.84
CA SER A 343 1.10 -23.28 -4.21
C SER A 343 -0.17 -22.62 -4.73
N LEU A 344 -0.06 -21.77 -5.75
CA LEU A 344 -1.21 -21.13 -6.41
C LEU A 344 -1.83 -22.06 -7.46
N SER A 345 -1.03 -22.95 -8.02
CA SER A 345 -1.43 -24.00 -8.96
C SER A 345 -0.42 -25.14 -8.94
N GLU A 346 -0.63 -26.19 -9.74
CA GLU A 346 0.37 -27.25 -9.90
C GLU A 346 1.70 -26.74 -10.46
N THR A 347 1.72 -25.58 -11.13
CA THR A 347 2.89 -25.06 -11.85
C THR A 347 3.40 -23.72 -11.31
N THR A 348 2.71 -23.10 -10.35
CA THR A 348 3.07 -21.79 -9.80
C THR A 348 3.02 -21.81 -8.27
N SER A 349 4.08 -21.30 -7.65
CA SER A 349 4.17 -21.20 -6.19
C SER A 349 4.81 -19.87 -5.80
N ILE A 350 4.46 -19.37 -4.62
CA ILE A 350 5.08 -18.20 -4.01
C ILE A 350 5.64 -18.59 -2.66
N THR A 351 6.92 -18.30 -2.44
CA THR A 351 7.56 -18.41 -1.12
C THR A 351 7.78 -17.03 -0.53
N THR A 352 7.69 -16.94 0.80
CA THR A 352 8.15 -15.76 1.55
C THR A 352 9.08 -16.19 2.67
N CYS A 353 10.09 -15.39 2.98
CA CYS A 353 10.95 -15.62 4.14
C CYS A 353 11.42 -14.29 4.72
N ILE A 354 12.06 -14.36 5.90
CA ILE A 354 12.69 -13.20 6.52
C ILE A 354 14.19 -13.32 6.35
N GLU A 355 14.81 -12.32 5.75
CA GLU A 355 16.24 -12.22 5.57
C GLU A 355 16.84 -11.41 6.72
N PHE A 356 17.92 -11.93 7.28
CA PHE A 356 18.74 -11.28 8.30
C PHE A 356 20.13 -11.05 7.73
N PRO A 357 20.34 -9.97 6.95
CA PRO A 357 21.66 -9.55 6.53
C PRO A 357 22.55 -9.28 7.75
N VAL A 358 23.84 -9.61 7.63
CA VAL A 358 24.87 -9.20 8.61
C VAL A 358 24.95 -7.67 8.66
N LEU A 359 24.86 -7.03 7.50
CA LEU A 359 24.84 -5.58 7.33
C LEU A 359 23.50 -5.15 6.72
N GLY A 360 22.75 -4.33 7.45
CA GLY A 360 21.51 -3.74 6.96
C GLY A 360 20.27 -4.11 7.79
N PRO A 361 19.08 -3.67 7.35
CA PRO A 361 17.83 -3.99 8.03
C PRO A 361 17.41 -5.45 7.76
N THR A 362 16.60 -6.01 8.66
CA THR A 362 15.84 -7.24 8.39
C THR A 362 14.91 -7.00 7.19
N LEU A 363 14.86 -7.96 6.27
CA LEU A 363 14.06 -7.85 5.04
C LEU A 363 12.98 -8.94 5.00
N LEU A 364 11.85 -8.64 4.36
CA LEU A 364 10.87 -9.61 3.91
C LEU A 364 11.16 -9.88 2.45
N ALA A 365 11.42 -11.15 2.13
CA ALA A 365 11.60 -11.61 0.78
C ALA A 365 10.36 -12.33 0.27
N THR A 366 10.04 -12.10 -0.99
CA THR A 366 9.00 -12.79 -1.76
C THR A 366 9.64 -13.33 -3.03
N GLN A 367 9.38 -14.59 -3.36
CA GLN A 367 9.87 -15.20 -4.59
C GLN A 367 8.73 -15.90 -5.31
N THR A 368 8.65 -15.68 -6.62
CA THR A 368 7.69 -16.38 -7.49
C THR A 368 8.41 -17.51 -8.21
N TRP A 369 7.86 -18.70 -8.10
CA TRP A 369 8.40 -19.93 -8.69
C TRP A 369 7.44 -20.47 -9.74
N LYS A 370 8.00 -20.93 -10.86
CA LYS A 370 7.25 -21.64 -11.91
C LYS A 370 7.93 -22.96 -12.27
N ARG A 371 7.14 -23.90 -12.77
CA ARG A 371 7.61 -25.13 -13.41
C ARG A 371 6.71 -25.46 -14.59
N SER A 372 7.22 -26.19 -15.58
CA SER A 372 6.44 -26.54 -16.78
C SER A 372 5.28 -27.48 -16.47
N ASP A 373 5.48 -28.37 -15.50
CA ASP A 373 4.56 -29.43 -15.11
C ASP A 373 4.88 -29.91 -13.68
N ALA A 374 4.08 -30.84 -13.15
CA ALA A 374 4.21 -31.33 -11.78
C ALA A 374 5.54 -32.04 -11.45
N SER A 375 6.29 -32.49 -12.46
CA SER A 375 7.56 -33.22 -12.30
C SER A 375 8.80 -32.35 -12.57
N ALA A 376 8.62 -31.22 -13.24
CA ALA A 376 9.71 -30.31 -13.55
C ALA A 376 10.24 -29.58 -12.31
N PRO A 377 11.54 -29.22 -12.29
CA PRO A 377 12.12 -28.45 -11.20
C PRO A 377 11.51 -27.05 -11.14
N TRP A 378 11.39 -26.52 -9.92
CA TRP A 378 10.99 -25.13 -9.71
C TRP A 378 12.08 -24.19 -10.22
N ARG A 379 11.65 -23.17 -10.96
CA ARG A 379 12.49 -22.13 -11.53
C ARG A 379 12.03 -20.77 -11.00
N LEU A 380 13.01 -19.97 -10.58
CA LEU A 380 12.78 -18.64 -10.05
C LEU A 380 12.37 -17.73 -11.21
N GLN A 381 11.27 -17.00 -11.03
CA GLN A 381 10.83 -15.97 -11.98
C GLN A 381 11.34 -14.61 -11.54
N ASN A 382 11.09 -14.30 -10.28
CA ASN A 382 11.50 -13.05 -9.66
C ASN A 382 11.75 -13.26 -8.17
N HIS A 383 12.61 -12.40 -7.64
CA HIS A 383 12.87 -12.26 -6.22
C HIS A 383 12.71 -10.80 -5.85
N ARG A 384 12.00 -10.55 -4.75
CA ARG A 384 11.80 -9.19 -4.24
C ARG A 384 12.07 -9.17 -2.75
N SER A 385 12.85 -8.18 -2.31
CA SER A 385 13.12 -7.96 -0.89
C SER A 385 12.82 -6.53 -0.49
N ILE A 386 12.18 -6.37 0.66
CA ILE A 386 11.80 -5.07 1.23
C ILE A 386 12.19 -5.00 2.71
N PRO A 387 12.61 -3.83 3.23
CA PRO A 387 12.81 -3.67 4.66
C PRO A 387 11.57 -4.03 5.47
N TYR A 388 11.73 -4.94 6.43
CA TYR A 388 10.65 -5.47 7.26
C TYR A 388 11.15 -5.70 8.67
N ALA A 389 11.24 -4.61 9.42
CA ALA A 389 11.68 -4.62 10.81
C ALA A 389 10.81 -3.67 11.65
N THR A 390 10.83 -3.88 12.97
CA THR A 390 10.16 -2.97 13.90
C THR A 390 10.66 -1.55 13.68
N GLN A 391 9.74 -0.59 13.50
CA GLN A 391 10.04 0.85 13.36
C GLN A 391 10.76 1.27 12.06
N ILE A 392 10.92 0.36 11.09
CA ILE A 392 11.42 0.72 9.76
C ILE A 392 10.22 0.84 8.81
N GLU A 393 10.02 2.03 8.25
CA GLU A 393 9.19 2.20 7.06
C GLU A 393 10.12 1.99 5.86
N ALA A 394 9.93 0.91 5.12
CA ALA A 394 10.70 0.67 3.91
C ALA A 394 10.50 1.84 2.93
N ARG A 395 11.56 2.28 2.28
CA ARG A 395 11.52 3.29 1.21
C ARG A 395 12.03 2.77 -0.12
N VAL A 396 12.74 1.65 -0.08
CA VAL A 396 13.39 1.03 -1.23
C VAL A 396 13.05 -0.44 -1.21
N ALA A 397 12.68 -0.97 -2.36
CA ALA A 397 12.57 -2.39 -2.63
C ALA A 397 13.72 -2.82 -3.54
N LEU A 398 14.21 -4.03 -3.33
CA LEU A 398 15.11 -4.70 -4.27
C LEU A 398 14.26 -5.67 -5.11
N ARG A 399 14.35 -5.60 -6.43
CA ARG A 399 13.76 -6.56 -7.36
C ARG A 399 14.87 -7.21 -8.16
N CYS A 400 14.81 -8.53 -8.32
CA CYS A 400 15.74 -9.28 -9.12
C CYS A 400 15.02 -10.21 -10.07
N ASP A 401 15.59 -10.37 -11.26
CA ASP A 401 15.24 -11.40 -12.25
C ASP A 401 16.52 -12.04 -12.80
N HIS A 402 16.42 -12.79 -13.89
CA HIS A 402 17.55 -13.48 -14.49
C HIS A 402 18.71 -12.57 -14.97
N ARG A 403 18.48 -11.26 -15.13
CA ARG A 403 19.50 -10.28 -15.57
C ARG A 403 20.31 -9.74 -14.41
N GLY A 404 19.72 -9.64 -13.22
CA GLY A 404 20.31 -9.03 -12.04
C GLY A 404 19.28 -8.39 -11.13
N CYS A 405 19.71 -7.40 -10.36
CA CYS A 405 18.89 -6.72 -9.36
C CYS A 405 18.83 -5.21 -9.57
N VAL A 406 17.68 -4.60 -9.28
CA VAL A 406 17.45 -3.16 -9.26
C VAL A 406 16.88 -2.75 -7.91
N ALA A 407 17.44 -1.70 -7.33
CA ALA A 407 16.84 -1.00 -6.20
C ALA A 407 15.93 0.13 -6.71
N PHE A 408 14.68 0.18 -6.24
CA PHE A 408 13.71 1.19 -6.65
C PHE A 408 12.86 1.67 -5.48
N GLY A 409 12.35 2.90 -5.58
CA GLY A 409 11.42 3.47 -4.62
C GLY A 409 10.06 2.77 -4.68
N LYS A 410 9.36 2.69 -3.54
CA LYS A 410 8.01 2.09 -3.48
C LYS A 410 7.02 2.80 -4.40
N GLN A 411 6.07 2.05 -4.97
CA GLN A 411 4.90 2.66 -5.62
C GLN A 411 4.00 3.36 -4.59
N LEU A 412 3.91 2.86 -3.34
CA LEU A 412 3.15 3.52 -2.27
C LEU A 412 3.53 4.98 -2.00
N ASP A 413 4.80 5.37 -2.19
CA ASP A 413 5.23 6.76 -2.02
C ASP A 413 4.80 7.65 -3.20
N ALA A 414 4.51 7.05 -4.37
CA ALA A 414 3.92 7.73 -5.52
C ALA A 414 2.38 7.83 -5.46
N MET A 415 1.73 7.04 -4.59
CA MET A 415 0.27 7.02 -4.37
C MET A 415 -0.21 8.06 -3.32
N ARG A 416 0.72 8.66 -2.55
CA ARG A 416 0.46 9.78 -1.61
C ARG A 416 0.62 11.12 -2.33
#